data_AF-A0A257MAP5-F1
#
_entry.id   AF-A0A257MAP5-F1
#
_cell.length_a   1.000
_cell.length_b   1.000
_cell.length_c   1.000
_cell.angle_alpha   90.00
_cell.angle_beta   90.00
_cell.angle_gamma   90.00
#
_symmetry.space_group_name_H-M   'P 1'
#
loop_
_entity.id
_entity.type
_entity.pdbx_description
1 polymer ?
#
loop_
_entity_poly.entity_id
_entity_poly.type
_entity_poly.pdbx_seq_one_letter_code
_entity_poly.pdbx_strand_id
1 'polypeptide(L)'
;MNALIVAFWLMLPAYIPNNCAALFGGGTPLDRGRILQDGKRFLGDGKTFRGTFAGTLCGLLAGLLQNQIAPVLGLPSFGSGFEQFSILLSLSLGAMLGDIVAAFFKRRMGLQRGAPLFIIDQLDFVLGAWLMSLLVAPEWFMQHFTFTIILVVLIITPILHRVTNIIGYRMGAKREPW
;
A
#
# COMPACT_ATOMS: atom_id res chain seq x y z
N MET A 1 -1.28 -18.32 17.49
CA MET A 1 -1.87 -16.99 17.23
C MET A 1 -2.66 -17.04 15.92
N ASN A 2 -3.80 -16.35 15.82
CA ASN A 2 -4.68 -16.44 14.65
C ASN A 2 -4.01 -15.82 13.40
N ALA A 3 -3.90 -16.60 12.31
CA ALA A 3 -3.26 -16.17 11.05
C ALA A 3 -3.91 -14.90 10.46
N LEU A 4 -5.22 -14.71 10.64
CA LEU A 4 -5.93 -13.51 10.21
C LEU A 4 -5.43 -12.25 10.93
N ILE A 5 -5.26 -12.35 12.25
CA ILE A 5 -4.78 -11.23 13.06
C ILE A 5 -3.34 -10.89 12.68
N VAL A 6 -2.50 -11.92 12.50
CA VAL A 6 -1.10 -11.74 12.11
C VAL A 6 -0.98 -11.14 10.70
N ALA A 7 -1.77 -11.61 9.74
CA ALA A 7 -1.77 -11.08 8.38
C ALA A 7 -2.17 -9.61 8.35
N PHE A 8 -3.25 -9.25 9.05
CA PHE A 8 -3.69 -7.87 9.16
C PHE A 8 -2.63 -7.00 9.84
N TRP A 9 -2.06 -7.49 10.95
CA TRP A 9 -0.98 -6.83 11.67
C TRP A 9 0.21 -6.53 10.76
N LEU A 10 0.80 -7.54 10.15
CA LEU A 10 2.00 -7.37 9.31
C LEU A 10 1.79 -6.42 8.13
N MET A 11 0.56 -6.33 7.61
CA MET A 11 0.22 -5.49 6.47
C MET A 11 -0.23 -4.06 6.82
N LEU A 12 -0.50 -3.75 8.10
CA LEU A 12 -0.96 -2.42 8.51
C LEU A 12 -0.06 -1.26 8.01
N PRO A 13 1.28 -1.34 8.10
CA PRO A 13 2.16 -0.30 7.55
C PRO A 13 2.01 -0.11 6.03
N ALA A 14 1.54 -1.12 5.30
CA ALA A 14 1.28 -1.08 3.87
C ALA A 14 -0.18 -0.72 3.52
N TYR A 15 -1.15 -0.91 4.43
CA TYR A 15 -2.56 -0.52 4.23
C TYR A 15 -2.84 0.97 4.44
N ILE A 16 -1.99 1.66 5.21
CA ILE A 16 -2.16 3.07 5.56
C ILE A 16 -1.70 4.06 4.46
N PRO A 17 -0.56 3.85 3.77
CA PRO A 17 0.04 4.84 2.87
C PRO A 17 -0.90 5.43 1.81
N ASN A 18 -1.65 4.59 1.10
CA ASN A 18 -2.53 5.06 0.01
C ASN A 18 -3.66 5.97 0.52
N ASN A 19 -4.23 5.66 1.69
CA ASN A 19 -5.26 6.50 2.31
C ASN A 19 -4.68 7.85 2.76
N CYS A 20 -3.50 7.84 3.37
CA CYS A 20 -2.82 9.07 3.77
C CYS A 20 -2.38 9.92 2.56
N ALA A 21 -1.96 9.29 1.46
CA ALA A 21 -1.68 9.97 0.22
C ALA A 21 -2.94 10.63 -0.38
N ALA A 22 -4.12 10.00 -0.22
CA ALA A 22 -5.39 10.60 -0.63
C ALA A 22 -5.80 11.80 0.24
N LEU A 23 -5.57 11.72 1.56
CA LEU A 23 -5.98 12.76 2.52
C LEU A 23 -5.02 13.96 2.57
N PHE A 24 -3.71 13.70 2.59
CA PHE A 24 -2.66 14.71 2.79
C PHE A 24 -1.84 14.99 1.53
N GLY A 25 -2.00 14.18 0.48
CA GLY A 25 -1.30 14.32 -0.79
C GLY A 25 -1.90 15.39 -1.70
N GLY A 26 -1.84 15.18 -3.01
CA GLY A 26 -2.12 16.21 -4.02
C GLY A 26 -0.89 17.05 -4.36
N GLY A 27 -1.08 18.20 -5.00
CA GLY A 27 0.02 19.04 -5.50
C GLY A 27 0.65 18.50 -6.77
N THR A 28 1.97 18.68 -6.93
CA THR A 28 2.69 18.39 -8.17
C THR A 28 2.68 16.89 -8.53
N PRO A 29 2.14 16.51 -9.70
CA PRO A 29 2.20 15.15 -10.21
C PRO A 29 3.65 14.66 -10.35
N LEU A 30 3.89 13.39 -10.04
CA LEU A 30 5.20 12.74 -10.19
C LEU A 30 5.69 12.78 -11.64
N ASP A 31 4.77 12.64 -12.60
CA ASP A 31 5.12 12.70 -14.02
C ASP A 31 5.26 14.12 -14.58
N ARG A 32 4.96 15.17 -13.78
CA ARG A 32 4.95 16.58 -14.21
C ARG A 32 4.17 16.82 -15.51
N GLY A 33 3.11 16.06 -15.75
CA GLY A 33 2.31 16.17 -16.97
C GLY A 33 2.89 15.47 -18.20
N ARG A 34 4.00 14.73 -18.07
CA ARG A 34 4.66 14.05 -19.19
C ARG A 34 3.70 13.10 -19.92
N ILE A 35 3.69 13.22 -21.24
CA ILE A 35 2.97 12.35 -22.18
C ILE A 35 4.01 11.48 -22.90
N LEU A 36 3.72 10.18 -23.07
CA LEU A 36 4.58 9.27 -23.82
C LEU A 36 4.20 9.21 -25.30
N GLN A 37 4.99 8.47 -26.09
CA GLN A 37 4.78 8.31 -27.53
C GLN A 37 3.42 7.70 -27.90
N ASP A 38 2.80 6.97 -26.97
CA ASP A 38 1.44 6.42 -27.12
C ASP A 38 0.33 7.47 -26.95
N GLY A 39 0.68 8.74 -26.75
CA GLY A 39 -0.26 9.85 -26.54
C GLY A 39 -0.87 9.88 -25.14
N LYS A 40 -0.44 9.00 -24.22
CA LYS A 40 -1.01 8.86 -22.88
C LYS A 40 -0.06 9.44 -21.82
N ARG A 41 -0.63 9.93 -20.71
CA ARG A 41 0.14 10.37 -19.54
C ARG A 41 1.07 9.27 -19.04
N PHE A 42 2.25 9.62 -18.51
CA PHE A 42 3.17 8.62 -17.95
C PHE A 42 2.54 7.93 -16.73
N LEU A 43 1.96 8.71 -15.79
CA LEU A 43 1.23 8.20 -14.61
C LEU A 43 -0.18 8.79 -14.50
N GLY A 44 -0.31 10.11 -14.68
CA GLY A 44 -1.52 10.88 -14.40
C GLY A 44 -1.49 11.61 -13.06
N ASP A 45 -2.42 12.54 -12.88
CA ASP A 45 -2.42 13.51 -11.75
C ASP A 45 -2.71 12.90 -10.37
N GLY A 46 -3.03 11.61 -10.31
CA GLY A 46 -3.32 10.93 -9.05
C GLY A 46 -2.07 10.56 -8.24
N LYS A 47 -0.88 10.55 -8.86
CA LYS A 47 0.38 10.21 -8.20
C LYS A 47 1.22 11.46 -8.06
N THR A 48 1.38 11.95 -6.83
CA THR A 48 2.05 13.23 -6.56
C THR A 48 3.23 13.07 -5.59
N PHE A 49 4.21 13.96 -5.67
CA PHE A 49 5.36 13.94 -4.75
C PHE A 49 4.93 14.04 -3.29
N ARG A 50 4.02 14.97 -2.98
CA ARG A 50 3.50 15.16 -1.62
C ARG A 50 2.72 13.93 -1.15
N GLY A 51 1.91 13.33 -2.02
CA GLY A 51 1.15 12.12 -1.70
C GLY A 51 2.06 10.93 -1.38
N THR A 52 3.07 10.67 -2.22
CA THR A 52 4.06 9.60 -1.98
C THR A 52 4.81 9.80 -0.68
N PHE A 53 5.29 11.02 -0.41
CA PHE A 53 6.00 11.31 0.83
C PHE A 53 5.09 11.17 2.07
N ALA A 54 3.91 11.81 2.06
CA ALA A 54 2.98 11.78 3.18
C ALA A 54 2.47 10.36 3.45
N GLY A 55 2.14 9.59 2.40
CA GLY A 55 1.72 8.20 2.52
C GLY A 55 2.81 7.32 3.14
N THR A 56 4.03 7.40 2.61
CA THR A 56 5.18 6.64 3.13
C THR A 56 5.46 6.98 4.60
N LEU A 57 5.44 8.28 4.94
CA LEU A 57 5.68 8.74 6.31
C LEU A 57 4.60 8.25 7.27
N CYS A 58 3.33 8.29 6.87
CA CYS A 58 2.25 7.80 7.73
C CYS A 58 2.33 6.29 7.97
N GLY A 59 2.63 5.50 6.94
CA GLY A 59 2.84 4.06 7.08
C GLY A 59 4.02 3.74 8.02
N LEU A 60 5.13 4.46 7.86
CA LEU A 60 6.30 4.32 8.71
C LEU A 60 5.98 4.64 10.17
N LEU A 61 5.36 5.79 10.45
CA LEU A 61 5.00 6.20 11.81
C LEU A 61 4.01 5.22 12.46
N ALA A 62 3.00 4.77 11.71
CA ALA A 62 2.06 3.77 12.19
C ALA A 62 2.77 2.44 12.51
N GLY A 63 3.67 1.99 11.65
CA GLY A 63 4.49 0.80 11.89
C GLY A 63 5.42 0.92 13.08
N LEU A 64 6.00 2.11 13.33
CA LEU A 64 6.83 2.36 14.51
C LEU A 64 5.99 2.23 15.78
N LEU A 65 4.80 2.85 15.82
CA LEU A 65 3.86 2.72 16.93
C LEU A 65 3.44 1.26 17.12
N GLN A 66 3.14 0.57 16.02
CA GLN A 66 2.76 -0.83 16.01
C GLN A 66 3.86 -1.73 16.60
N ASN A 67 5.12 -1.49 16.25
CA ASN A 67 6.24 -2.27 16.79
C ASN A 67 6.43 -2.09 18.31
N GLN A 68 6.14 -0.90 18.84
CA GLN A 68 6.24 -0.63 20.28
C GLN A 68 5.23 -1.43 21.12
N ILE A 69 4.02 -1.61 20.59
CA ILE A 69 2.94 -2.34 21.28
C ILE A 69 2.95 -3.85 20.96
N ALA A 70 3.73 -4.30 19.97
CA ALA A 70 3.78 -5.69 19.54
C ALA A 70 4.08 -6.68 20.69
N PRO A 71 5.06 -6.44 21.59
CA PRO A 71 5.37 -7.36 22.69
C PRO A 71 4.21 -7.52 23.67
N VAL A 72 3.49 -6.42 23.96
CA VAL A 72 2.34 -6.41 24.89
C VAL A 72 1.17 -7.22 24.33
N LEU A 73 0.98 -7.17 23.02
CA LEU A 73 -0.09 -7.91 22.32
C LEU A 73 0.32 -9.33 21.93
N GLY A 74 1.58 -9.71 22.18
CA GLY A 74 2.15 -10.98 21.72
C GLY A 74 2.22 -11.10 20.20
N LEU A 75 2.18 -9.99 19.46
CA LEU A 75 2.17 -9.94 18.00
C LEU A 75 3.59 -9.83 17.42
N PRO A 76 3.82 -10.19 16.15
CA PRO A 76 5.15 -10.15 15.57
C PRO A 76 5.74 -8.73 15.53
N SER A 77 7.03 -8.63 15.82
CA SER A 77 7.79 -7.39 15.71
C SER A 77 8.35 -7.20 14.30
N PHE A 78 8.57 -5.95 13.93
CA PHE A 78 9.23 -5.53 12.70
C PHE A 78 10.75 -5.40 12.88
N GLY A 79 11.36 -6.19 13.77
CA GLY A 79 12.78 -6.07 14.11
C GLY A 79 13.09 -4.98 15.14
N SER A 80 14.37 -4.61 15.25
CA SER A 80 14.86 -3.59 16.20
C SER A 80 15.90 -2.68 15.57
N GLY A 81 16.11 -1.48 16.15
CA GLY A 81 17.12 -0.54 15.68
C GLY A 81 16.96 -0.12 14.21
N PHE A 82 18.04 -0.19 13.43
CA PHE A 82 18.04 0.21 12.02
C PHE A 82 17.27 -0.76 11.11
N GLU A 83 17.24 -2.04 11.46
CA GLU A 83 16.48 -3.07 10.73
C GLU A 83 14.99 -2.73 10.74
N GLN A 84 14.47 -2.33 11.91
CA GLN A 84 13.09 -1.90 12.06
C GLN A 84 12.70 -0.76 11.13
N PHE A 85 13.53 0.27 11.08
CA PHE A 85 13.30 1.39 10.17
C PHE A 85 13.27 0.92 8.71
N SER A 86 14.20 0.06 8.32
CA SER A 86 14.31 -0.46 6.96
C SER A 86 13.11 -1.30 6.54
N ILE A 87 12.66 -2.21 7.41
CA ILE A 87 11.46 -3.04 7.18
C ILE A 87 10.22 -2.16 7.02
N LEU A 88 9.95 -1.26 7.96
CA LEU A 88 8.75 -0.43 7.95
C LEU A 88 8.76 0.57 6.79
N LEU A 89 9.91 1.14 6.46
CA LEU A 89 10.08 1.97 5.29
C LEU A 89 9.84 1.17 4.01
N SER A 90 10.35 -0.06 3.92
CA SER A 90 10.18 -0.91 2.74
C SER A 90 8.72 -1.30 2.50
N LEU A 91 7.96 -1.64 3.55
CA LEU A 91 6.53 -1.90 3.48
C LEU A 91 5.75 -0.66 3.01
N SER A 92 6.04 0.49 3.62
CA SER A 92 5.29 1.73 3.39
C SER A 92 5.60 2.34 2.02
N LEU A 93 6.88 2.45 1.67
CA LEU A 93 7.34 2.95 0.37
C LEU A 93 7.01 1.96 -0.73
N GLY A 94 7.17 0.66 -0.48
CA GLY A 94 6.80 -0.40 -1.41
C GLY A 94 5.33 -0.35 -1.78
N ALA A 95 4.44 -0.11 -0.81
CA ALA A 95 3.02 0.10 -1.07
C ALA A 95 2.76 1.27 -2.04
N MET A 96 3.38 2.43 -1.78
CA MET A 96 3.26 3.59 -2.67
C MET A 96 3.84 3.31 -4.07
N LEU A 97 4.96 2.60 -4.16
CA LEU A 97 5.58 2.25 -5.43
C LEU A 97 4.76 1.25 -6.23
N GLY A 98 4.17 0.25 -5.58
CA GLY A 98 3.26 -0.69 -6.22
C GLY A 98 2.09 0.03 -6.89
N ASP A 99 1.45 0.94 -6.16
CA ASP A 99 0.35 1.78 -6.66
C ASP A 99 0.79 2.74 -7.78
N ILE A 100 2.01 3.28 -7.73
CA ILE A 100 2.59 4.08 -8.82
C ILE A 100 2.82 3.23 -10.08
N VAL A 101 3.37 2.02 -9.92
CA VAL A 101 3.61 1.07 -11.02
C VAL A 101 2.29 0.64 -11.66
N ALA A 102 1.26 0.32 -10.87
CA ALA A 102 -0.07 0.02 -11.38
C ALA A 102 -0.65 1.21 -12.15
N ALA A 103 -0.50 2.44 -11.66
CA ALA A 103 -0.94 3.62 -12.39
C ALA A 103 -0.23 3.79 -13.74
N PHE A 104 1.08 3.51 -13.83
CA PHE A 104 1.79 3.48 -15.10
C PHE A 104 1.15 2.48 -16.08
N PHE A 105 0.95 1.22 -15.66
CA PHE A 105 0.37 0.19 -16.52
C PHE A 105 -1.07 0.52 -16.93
N LYS A 106 -1.88 1.07 -16.02
CA LYS A 106 -3.23 1.56 -16.35
C LYS A 106 -3.19 2.60 -17.46
N ARG A 107 -2.22 3.52 -17.46
CA ARG A 107 -2.05 4.46 -18.57
C ARG A 107 -1.67 3.73 -19.85
N ARG A 108 -0.74 2.78 -19.83
CA ARG A 108 -0.37 1.99 -21.03
C ARG A 108 -1.57 1.25 -21.63
N MET A 109 -2.46 0.72 -20.79
CA MET A 109 -3.72 0.09 -21.19
C MET A 109 -4.79 1.05 -21.74
N GLY A 110 -4.57 2.37 -21.70
CA GLY A 110 -5.56 3.36 -22.16
C GLY A 110 -6.61 3.74 -21.13
N LEU A 111 -6.50 3.23 -19.90
CA LEU A 111 -7.43 3.57 -18.82
C LEU A 111 -7.19 5.00 -18.35
N GLN A 112 -8.26 5.79 -18.24
CA GLN A 112 -8.20 7.14 -17.70
C GLN A 112 -7.91 7.11 -16.19
N ARG A 113 -7.54 8.27 -15.62
CA ARG A 113 -7.38 8.41 -14.17
C ARG A 113 -8.70 8.04 -13.48
N GLY A 114 -8.61 7.22 -12.43
CA GLY A 114 -9.78 6.80 -11.65
C GLY A 114 -10.57 5.64 -12.27
N ALA A 115 -10.28 5.23 -13.50
CA ALA A 115 -10.88 4.02 -14.06
C ALA A 115 -10.46 2.80 -13.21
N PRO A 116 -11.42 1.95 -12.79
CA PRO A 116 -11.13 0.78 -11.98
C PRO A 116 -10.40 -0.29 -12.81
N LEU A 117 -9.42 -0.95 -12.21
CA LEU A 117 -8.81 -2.16 -12.73
C LEU A 117 -8.93 -3.24 -11.64
N PHE A 118 -10.00 -4.03 -11.75
CA PHE A 118 -10.36 -5.04 -10.77
C PHE A 118 -9.20 -6.03 -10.52
N ILE A 119 -9.08 -6.50 -9.28
CA ILE A 119 -7.97 -7.28 -8.70
C ILE A 119 -6.67 -6.49 -8.56
N ILE A 120 -6.22 -5.81 -9.62
CA ILE A 120 -4.93 -5.10 -9.62
C ILE A 120 -4.97 -3.94 -8.63
N ASP A 121 -6.02 -3.10 -8.65
CA ASP A 121 -6.14 -1.97 -7.74
C ASP A 121 -6.26 -2.38 -6.25
N GLN A 122 -6.54 -3.66 -5.96
CA GLN A 122 -6.59 -4.16 -4.58
C GLN A 122 -5.29 -4.83 -4.13
N LEU A 123 -4.43 -5.26 -5.06
CA LEU A 123 -3.23 -6.04 -4.75
C LEU A 123 -1.93 -5.35 -5.17
N ASP A 124 -1.99 -4.27 -5.95
CA ASP A 124 -0.81 -3.55 -6.44
C ASP A 124 0.13 -3.08 -5.31
N PHE A 125 -0.41 -2.43 -4.29
CA PHE A 125 0.33 -1.96 -3.14
C PHE A 125 0.81 -3.12 -2.26
N VAL A 126 0.06 -4.23 -2.19
CA VAL A 126 0.47 -5.44 -1.47
C VAL A 126 1.72 -6.02 -2.12
N LEU A 127 1.69 -6.19 -3.45
CA LEU A 127 2.81 -6.71 -4.21
C LEU A 127 4.01 -5.78 -4.15
N GLY A 128 3.81 -4.47 -4.22
CA GLY A 128 4.88 -3.49 -4.05
C GLY A 128 5.53 -3.54 -2.67
N ALA A 129 4.72 -3.63 -1.61
CA ALA A 129 5.21 -3.75 -0.23
C ALA A 129 5.99 -5.04 -0.01
N TRP A 130 5.48 -6.17 -0.51
CA TRP A 130 6.15 -7.47 -0.40
C TRP A 130 7.45 -7.52 -1.18
N LEU A 131 7.45 -7.05 -2.44
CA LEU A 131 8.65 -7.00 -3.24
C LEU A 131 9.73 -6.16 -2.58
N MET A 132 9.39 -4.95 -2.10
CA MET A 132 10.37 -4.11 -1.40
C MET A 132 10.86 -4.73 -0.09
N SER A 133 9.96 -5.35 0.69
CA SER A 133 10.35 -6.01 1.94
C SER A 133 11.25 -7.21 1.69
N LEU A 134 10.98 -7.99 0.64
CA LEU A 134 11.82 -9.11 0.23
C LEU A 134 13.21 -8.66 -0.24
N LEU A 135 13.31 -7.50 -0.90
CA LEU A 135 14.59 -6.94 -1.35
C LEU A 135 15.41 -6.33 -0.20
N VAL A 136 14.74 -5.69 0.76
CA VAL A 136 15.39 -4.94 1.86
C VAL A 136 15.69 -5.83 3.07
N ALA A 137 14.76 -6.73 3.42
CA ALA A 137 14.84 -7.58 4.59
C ALA A 137 14.29 -9.00 4.28
N PRO A 138 14.99 -9.76 3.41
CA PRO A 138 14.52 -11.06 2.92
C PRO A 138 14.26 -12.06 4.04
N GLU A 139 15.14 -12.13 5.04
CA GLU A 139 15.01 -13.07 6.15
C GLU A 139 13.75 -12.77 6.98
N TRP A 140 13.57 -11.49 7.35
CA TRP A 140 12.37 -11.06 8.07
C TRP A 140 11.11 -11.35 7.26
N PHE A 141 11.11 -11.04 5.96
CA PHE A 141 9.96 -11.30 5.09
C PHE A 141 9.61 -12.80 5.05
N MET A 142 10.59 -13.66 4.80
CA MET A 142 10.37 -15.10 4.69
C MET A 142 9.93 -15.75 6.01
N GLN A 143 10.36 -15.20 7.15
CA GLN A 143 9.90 -15.66 8.46
C GLN A 143 8.44 -15.28 8.76
N HIS A 144 8.00 -14.10 8.33
CA HIS A 144 6.70 -13.54 8.71
C HIS A 144 5.60 -13.80 7.68
N PHE A 145 5.92 -13.71 6.39
CA PHE A 145 5.00 -13.96 5.29
C PHE A 145 5.07 -15.42 4.83
N THR A 146 4.70 -16.33 5.74
CA THR A 146 4.53 -17.76 5.40
C THR A 146 3.44 -17.94 4.34
N PHE A 147 3.42 -19.10 3.68
CA PHE A 147 2.39 -19.43 2.69
C PHE A 147 0.96 -19.15 3.19
N THR A 148 0.66 -19.52 4.43
CA THR A 148 -0.65 -19.27 5.05
C THR A 148 -0.94 -17.76 5.19
N ILE A 149 0.04 -16.99 5.66
CA ILE A 149 -0.13 -15.53 5.82
C ILE A 149 -0.33 -14.86 4.46
N ILE A 150 0.47 -15.23 3.46
CA ILE A 150 0.33 -14.73 2.07
C ILE A 150 -1.08 -15.01 1.55
N LEU A 151 -1.57 -16.26 1.65
CA LEU A 151 -2.92 -16.62 1.20
C LEU A 151 -3.99 -15.79 1.91
N VAL A 152 -3.87 -15.63 3.23
CA VAL A 152 -4.81 -14.82 4.01
C VAL A 152 -4.78 -13.37 3.52
N VAL A 153 -3.62 -12.75 3.35
CA VAL A 153 -3.50 -11.36 2.83
C VAL A 153 -4.16 -11.22 1.46
N LEU A 154 -3.93 -12.15 0.54
CA LEU A 154 -4.51 -12.13 -0.81
C LEU A 154 -6.04 -12.23 -0.80
N ILE A 155 -6.62 -12.94 0.17
CA ILE A 155 -8.07 -13.08 0.32
C ILE A 155 -8.67 -11.85 1.03
N ILE A 156 -8.07 -11.40 2.13
CA ILE A 156 -8.66 -10.35 2.96
C ILE A 156 -8.52 -8.97 2.31
N THR A 157 -7.46 -8.71 1.54
CA THR A 157 -7.21 -7.37 1.01
C THR A 157 -8.32 -6.91 0.05
N PRO A 158 -8.76 -7.72 -0.94
CA PRO A 158 -9.91 -7.34 -1.78
C PRO A 158 -11.20 -7.15 -0.98
N ILE A 159 -11.42 -7.95 0.07
CA ILE A 159 -12.60 -7.84 0.95
C ILE A 159 -12.54 -6.51 1.71
N LEU A 160 -11.42 -6.20 2.35
CA LEU A 160 -11.21 -4.95 3.08
C LEU A 160 -11.39 -3.74 2.16
N HIS A 161 -10.84 -3.79 0.96
CA HIS A 161 -10.97 -2.73 -0.04
C HIS A 161 -12.44 -2.51 -0.43
N ARG A 162 -13.21 -3.58 -0.61
CA ARG A 162 -14.65 -3.49 -0.89
C ARG A 162 -15.41 -2.91 0.30
N VAL A 163 -15.11 -3.33 1.52
CA VAL A 163 -15.76 -2.82 2.73
C VAL A 163 -15.50 -1.32 2.90
N THR A 164 -14.26 -0.86 2.75
CA THR A 164 -13.92 0.56 2.86
C THR A 164 -14.57 1.39 1.76
N ASN A 165 -14.69 0.87 0.54
CA ASN A 165 -15.42 1.52 -0.55
C ASN A 165 -16.92 1.66 -0.25
N ILE A 166 -17.56 0.61 0.27
CA ILE A 166 -18.99 0.64 0.67
C ILE A 166 -19.22 1.64 1.80
N ILE A 167 -18.35 1.67 2.82
CA ILE A 167 -18.45 2.63 3.93
C ILE A 167 -18.30 4.07 3.39
N GLY A 168 -17.28 4.32 2.56
CA GLY A 168 -17.06 5.63 1.94
C GLY A 168 -18.24 6.08 1.08
N TYR A 169 -18.87 5.16 0.35
CA TYR A 169 -20.09 5.44 -0.42
C TYR A 169 -21.28 5.80 0.49
N ARG A 170 -21.52 5.01 1.54
CA ARG A 170 -22.61 5.26 2.50
C ARG A 170 -22.45 6.58 3.26
N MET A 171 -21.21 7.01 3.49
CA MET A 171 -20.90 8.30 4.12
C MET A 171 -20.91 9.48 3.13
N GLY A 172 -21.20 9.25 1.84
CA GLY A 172 -21.18 10.27 0.79
C GLY A 172 -19.76 10.72 0.38
N ALA A 173 -18.71 10.10 0.91
CA ALA A 173 -17.32 10.42 0.59
C ALA A 173 -16.88 9.82 -0.76
N LYS A 174 -17.57 8.78 -1.26
CA LYS A 174 -17.37 8.19 -2.59
C LYS A 174 -18.67 8.21 -3.38
N ARG A 175 -18.54 8.36 -4.71
CA ARG A 175 -19.66 8.34 -5.65
C ARG A 175 -20.13 6.93 -5.99
N GLU A 176 -19.28 5.93 -5.80
CA GLU A 176 -19.53 4.54 -6.18
C GLU A 176 -19.06 3.57 -5.06
N PRO A 177 -19.77 2.45 -4.82
CA PRO A 177 -19.48 1.50 -3.74
C PRO A 177 -18.46 0.40 -4.09
N TRP A 178 -17.92 0.37 -5.31
CA TRP A 178 -16.99 -0.66 -5.78
C TRP A 178 -15.53 -0.20 -5.78
#